data_AF-A0A7K0DU52-F1
#
_entry.id   AF-A0A7K0DU52-F1
#
_cell.length_a   1.000
_cell.length_b   1.000
_cell.length_c   1.000
_cell.angle_alpha   90.00
_cell.angle_beta   90.00
_cell.angle_gamma   90.00
#
_symmetry.space_group_name_H-M   'P 1'
#
loop_
_entity.id
_entity.type
_entity.pdbx_description
1 polymer ?
#
loop_
_entity_poly.entity_id
_entity_poly.type
_entity_poly.pdbx_seq_one_letter_code
_entity_poly.pdbx_strand_id
1 'polypeptide(L)' 'MSEPARIPDAYQQIDQVRRQLVEAAAFSKHLTPDALEHLAGTLATGLRLIADHTTASPVRYSGGGHKHAGFLRYRLR' A
#
# COMPACT_ATOMS: atom_id res chain seq x y z
N MET A 1 9.15 19.99 8.83
CA MET A 1 9.64 18.96 7.88
C MET A 1 9.14 17.62 8.41
N SER A 2 8.16 17.00 7.76
CA SER A 2 7.65 15.70 8.21
C SER A 2 8.62 14.63 7.72
N GLU A 3 9.28 13.95 8.66
CA GLU A 3 10.07 12.75 8.40
C GLU A 3 9.21 11.74 7.61
N PRO A 4 9.75 11.00 6.62
CA PRO A 4 8.94 10.05 5.86
C PRO A 4 8.30 9.07 6.85
N ALA A 5 6.98 9.17 7.00
CA ALA A 5 6.19 8.28 7.84
C ALA A 5 6.60 6.84 7.50
N ARG A 6 7.09 6.11 8.50
CA ARG A 6 7.71 4.82 8.24
C ARG A 6 6.60 3.83 7.88
N ILE A 7 6.93 2.82 7.09
CA ILE A 7 5.96 1.79 6.69
C ILE A 7 5.19 1.15 7.87
N PRO A 8 5.80 0.90 9.05
CA PRO A 8 5.06 0.48 10.24
C PRO A 8 3.92 1.45 10.63
N ASP A 9 4.13 2.75 10.51
CA ASP A 9 3.13 3.77 10.84
C ASP A 9 1.94 3.70 9.87
N ALA A 10 2.21 3.46 8.59
CA ALA A 10 1.16 3.28 7.57
C ALA A 10 0.27 2.07 7.88
N TYR A 11 0.85 0.94 8.31
CA TYR A 11 0.07 -0.22 8.74
C TYR A 11 -0.75 0.07 10.00
N GLN A 12 -0.19 0.79 10.97
CA GLN A 12 -0.92 1.20 12.17
C GLN A 12 -2.13 2.09 11.84
N GLN A 13 -1.97 3.05 10.92
CA GLN A 13 -3.04 3.92 10.45
C GLN A 13 -4.18 3.13 9.81
N ILE A 14 -3.86 2.19 8.92
CA ILE A 14 -4.86 1.34 8.24
C ILE A 14 -5.59 0.47 9.26
N ASP A 15 -4.87 -0.17 10.19
CA ASP A 15 -5.49 -1.02 11.19
C ASP A 15 -6.37 -0.23 12.17
N GLN A 16 -5.96 0.98 12.53
CA GLN A 16 -6.77 1.88 13.35
C GLN A 16 -8.08 2.27 12.65
N VAL A 17 -8.04 2.63 11.36
CA VAL A 17 -9.26 2.95 10.60
C VAL A 17 -10.15 1.72 10.50
N ARG A 18 -9.57 0.55 10.20
CA ARG A 18 -10.30 -0.73 10.13
C ARG A 18 -11.05 -1.03 11.43
N ARG A 19 -10.39 -0.90 12.60
CA ARG A 19 -11.02 -1.13 13.91
C ARG A 19 -12.20 -0.20 14.13
N GLN A 20 -12.05 1.10 13.87
CA GLN A 20 -13.12 2.07 14.08
C GLN A 20 -14.34 1.79 13.19
N LEU A 21 -14.12 1.42 11.93
CA LEU A 21 -15.22 1.05 11.02
C LEU A 21 -15.93 -0.23 11.48
N VAL A 22 -15.18 -1.25 11.91
CA VAL A 22 -15.74 -2.50 12.42
C VAL A 22 -16.51 -2.27 13.71
N GLU A 23 -15.98 -1.49 14.65
CA GLU A 23 -16.69 -1.16 15.88
C GLU A 23 -17.96 -0.36 15.59
N ALA A 24 -17.91 0.60 14.67
CA ALA A 24 -19.09 1.37 14.29
C ALA A 24 -20.18 0.45 13.72
N ALA A 25 -19.81 -0.48 12.84
CA ALA A 25 -20.74 -1.47 12.28
C ALA A 25 -21.27 -2.45 13.34
N ALA A 26 -20.40 -2.95 14.23
CA ALA A 26 -20.76 -3.96 15.24
C ALA A 26 -21.71 -3.40 16.30
N PHE A 27 -21.54 -2.12 16.68
CA PHE A 27 -22.31 -1.48 17.74
C PHE A 27 -23.36 -0.50 17.21
N SER A 28 -23.63 -0.50 15.89
CA SER A 28 -24.53 0.47 15.22
C SER A 28 -24.24 1.93 15.59
N LYS A 29 -22.95 2.27 15.79
CA LYS A 29 -22.56 3.65 16.08
C LYS A 29 -22.63 4.47 14.79
N HIS A 30 -23.28 5.62 14.87
CA HIS A 30 -23.26 6.58 13.78
C HIS A 30 -21.92 7.32 13.74
N LEU A 31 -21.21 7.17 12.62
CA LEU A 31 -20.08 8.03 12.29
C LEU A 31 -20.63 9.30 11.62
N THR A 32 -20.17 10.46 12.07
CA THR A 32 -20.51 11.72 11.40
C THR A 32 -19.83 11.80 10.03
N PRO A 33 -20.35 12.61 9.09
CA PRO A 33 -19.70 12.83 7.80
C PRO A 33 -18.23 13.29 7.95
N ASP A 34 -17.97 14.20 8.88
CA ASP A 34 -16.62 14.71 9.19
C ASP A 34 -15.68 13.60 9.71
N ALA A 35 -16.18 12.73 10.60
CA ALA A 35 -15.41 11.59 11.08
C ALA A 35 -15.08 10.60 9.93
N LEU A 36 -16.04 10.37 9.03
CA LEU A 36 -15.82 9.52 7.85
C LEU A 36 -14.77 10.13 6.91
N GLU A 37 -14.83 11.43 6.66
CA GLU A 37 -13.83 12.14 5.86
C GLU A 37 -12.44 12.01 6.47
N HIS A 38 -12.31 12.22 7.77
CA HIS A 38 -11.04 12.08 8.49
C HIS A 38 -10.49 10.64 8.42
N LEU A 39 -11.34 9.63 8.59
CA LEU A 39 -10.96 8.22 8.45
C LEU A 39 -10.53 7.88 7.02
N ALA A 40 -11.25 8.39 6.01
CA ALA A 40 -10.93 8.19 4.61
C ALA A 40 -9.58 8.84 4.24
N GLY A 41 -9.32 10.07 4.72
CA GLY A 41 -8.03 10.75 4.52
C GLY A 41 -6.86 10.00 5.17
N THR A 42 -7.07 9.47 6.38
CA THR A 42 -6.08 8.64 7.08
C THR A 42 -5.79 7.35 6.31
N LEU A 43 -6.84 6.68 5.82
CA LEU A 43 -6.72 5.44 5.04
C LEU A 43 -5.99 5.68 3.71
N ALA A 44 -6.35 6.75 2.99
CA ALA A 44 -5.72 7.11 1.73
C ALA A 44 -4.21 7.38 1.91
N THR A 45 -3.83 8.06 2.99
CA THR A 45 -2.43 8.33 3.33
C THR A 45 -1.64 7.04 3.58
N GLY A 46 -2.15 6.15 4.43
CA GLY A 46 -1.51 4.87 4.73
C GLY A 46 -1.33 4.00 3.49
N LEU A 47 -2.36 3.91 2.64
CA LEU A 47 -2.30 3.16 1.39
C LEU A 47 -1.30 3.74 0.39
N ARG A 48 -1.22 5.07 0.28
CA ARG A 48 -0.24 5.77 -0.56
C ARG A 48 1.19 5.41 -0.16
N LEU A 49 1.49 5.47 1.15
CA LEU A 49 2.83 5.14 1.68
C LEU A 49 3.24 3.70 1.36
N ILE A 50 2.31 2.75 1.50
CA ILE A 50 2.56 1.35 1.15
C ILE A 50 2.79 1.19 -0.36
N ALA A 51 1.92 1.78 -1.19
CA ALA A 51 2.02 1.71 -2.64
C ALA A 51 3.33 2.30 -3.16
N ASP A 52 3.75 3.46 -2.63
CA ASP A 52 5.00 4.11 -3.00
C ASP A 52 6.21 3.25 -2.60
N HIS A 53 6.17 2.58 -1.43
CA HIS A 53 7.22 1.65 -1.00
C HIS A 53 7.27 0.37 -1.84
N THR A 54 6.12 -0.22 -2.17
CA THR A 54 6.04 -1.40 -3.03
C THR A 54 6.48 -1.10 -4.46
N THR A 55 6.20 0.11 -4.97
CA THR A 55 6.59 0.53 -6.33
C THR A 55 8.08 0.93 -6.41
N ALA A 56 8.63 1.49 -5.33
CA ALA A 56 10.06 1.83 -5.25
C ALA A 56 10.98 0.60 -5.12
N SER A 57 10.45 -0.55 -4.72
CA SER A 57 11.17 -1.81 -4.77
C SER A 57 10.88 -2.48 -6.12
N PRO A 58 11.80 -2.47 -7.11
CA PRO A 58 11.59 -3.28 -8.30
C PRO A 58 11.46 -4.71 -7.81
N VAL A 59 10.28 -5.31 -8.01
CA VAL A 59 10.06 -6.74 -7.83
C VAL A 59 11.05 -7.45 -8.75
N ARG A 60 12.25 -7.72 -8.23
CA ARG A 60 13.11 -8.77 -8.73
C ARG A 60 12.41 -10.05 -8.35
N TYR A 61 11.50 -10.49 -9.22
CA TYR A 61 11.02 -11.87 -9.22
C TYR A 61 12.26 -12.77 -9.36
N SER A 62 12.85 -13.14 -8.22
CA SER A 62 13.76 -14.27 -8.10
C SER A 62 12.90 -15.53 -7.99
N GLY A 63 12.02 -15.72 -8.98
CA GLY A 63 11.28 -16.95 -9.21
C GLY A 63 12.05 -17.75 -10.25
N GLY A 64 12.73 -18.79 -9.80
CA GLY A 64 13.52 -19.66 -10.65
C GLY A 64 12.70 -20.29 -11.78
N GLY A 65 13.32 -20.29 -12.97
CA GLY A 65 13.10 -21.28 -14.02
C GLY A 65 11.86 -21.09 -14.88
N HIS A 66 12.02 -20.52 -16.08
CA HIS A 66 11.49 -21.11 -17.32
C HIS A 66 12.26 -20.52 -18.51
N LYS A 67 13.27 -21.29 -18.96
CA LYS A 67 13.75 -21.44 -20.34
C LYS A 67 12.82 -20.79 -21.40
N HIS A 68 13.16 -19.58 -21.84
CA HIS A 68 12.81 -19.12 -23.18
C HIS A 68 14.09 -19.01 -23.98
N ALA A 69 14.26 -20.01 -24.83
CA ALA A 69 15.24 -20.06 -25.89
C ALA A 69 14.91 -19.02 -26.96
N GLY A 70 15.97 -18.46 -27.55
CA GLY A 70 15.95 -17.77 -28.83
C GLY A 70 15.48 -16.32 -28.75
N PHE A 71 16.00 -15.35 -29.48
CA PHE A 71 16.99 -15.20 -30.55
C PHE A 71 17.10 -13.64 -30.65
N LEU A 72 18.13 -12.95 -31.15
CA LEU A 72 19.07 -13.23 -32.21
C LEU A 72 20.19 -12.19 -32.05
N ARG A 73 21.41 -12.66 -32.29
CA ARG A 73 22.66 -11.91 -32.28
C ARG A 73 22.75 -11.11 -33.57
N TYR A 74 22.86 -9.78 -33.50
CA TYR A 74 23.49 -9.00 -34.57
C TYR A 74 24.47 -8.00 -33.97
N ARG A 75 25.76 -8.32 -34.13
CA ARG A 75 26.89 -7.42 -33.89
C ARG A 75 27.28 -6.90 -35.26
N LEU A 76 27.00 -5.63 -35.54
CA LEU A 76 27.54 -4.96 -36.71
C LEU A 76 29.04 -4.74 -36.51
N ARG A 77 29.74 -4.95 -37.62
CA ARG A 77 31.19 -4.89 -37.83
C ARG A 77 31.66 -3.44 -37.88
#